data_AF-A0A4P7WYG3-F1
#
_entry.id   AF-A0A4P7WYG3-F1
#
_cell.length_a   1.000
_cell.length_b   1.000
_cell.length_c   1.000
_cell.angle_alpha   90.00
_cell.angle_beta   90.00
_cell.angle_gamma   90.00
#
_symmetry.space_group_name_H-M   'P 1'
#
loop_
_entity.id
_entity.type
_entity.pdbx_description
1 polymer ?
#
loop_
_entity_poly.entity_id
_entity_poly.type
_entity_poly.pdbx_seq_one_letter_code
_entity_poly.pdbx_strand_id
1 'polypeptide(L)'
;MKFLKVLLLVLTFAFANSAIGQTVYTTKTGEKYHISNCRYLKYSKKEYTLEKALALGFSACSVCKPGKGTTTANAISNKKQTSTVKSTTALQCIGKTKSGKRCKRQTKNANQRCYQH
;
A
#
# COMPACT_ATOMS: atom_id res chain seq x y z
N MET A 1 -16.23 5.35 -55.20
CA MET A 1 -15.50 6.43 -54.49
C MET A 1 -16.09 6.80 -53.12
N LYS A 2 -17.42 6.95 -52.96
CA LYS A 2 -18.03 7.33 -51.67
C LYS A 2 -18.01 6.19 -50.64
N PHE A 3 -18.28 4.95 -51.07
CA PHE A 3 -18.26 3.76 -50.21
C PHE A 3 -16.84 3.43 -49.67
N LEU A 4 -15.80 3.63 -50.50
CA LEU A 4 -14.40 3.45 -50.09
C LEU A 4 -13.97 4.48 -49.04
N LYS A 5 -14.44 5.73 -49.15
CA LYS A 5 -14.18 6.78 -48.15
C LYS A 5 -14.91 6.52 -46.83
N VAL A 6 -16.13 5.97 -46.87
CA VAL A 6 -16.90 5.58 -45.67
C VAL A 6 -16.25 4.39 -44.97
N LEU A 7 -15.77 3.40 -45.73
CA LEU A 7 -15.08 2.23 -45.17
C LEU A 7 -13.74 2.61 -44.51
N LEU A 8 -13.01 3.57 -45.09
CA LEU A 8 -11.77 4.11 -44.51
C LEU A 8 -12.03 4.92 -43.23
N LEU A 9 -13.18 5.61 -43.13
CA LEU A 9 -13.59 6.38 -41.95
C LEU A 9 -14.05 5.46 -40.79
N VAL A 10 -14.67 4.31 -41.09
CA VAL A 10 -15.03 3.31 -40.08
C VAL A 10 -13.80 2.55 -39.57
N LEU A 11 -12.80 2.30 -40.42
CA LEU A 11 -11.57 1.61 -40.05
C LEU A 11 -10.70 2.39 -39.06
N THR A 12 -10.71 3.73 -39.13
CA THR A 12 -9.96 4.60 -38.21
C THR A 12 -10.61 4.73 -36.83
N PHE A 13 -11.93 4.50 -36.73
CA PHE A 13 -12.67 4.59 -35.46
C PHE A 13 -12.54 3.32 -34.58
N ALA A 14 -12.08 2.20 -35.16
CA ALA A 14 -11.98 0.91 -34.48
C ALA A 14 -10.69 0.71 -33.66
N PHE A 15 -9.72 1.61 -33.71
CA PHE A 15 -8.40 1.42 -33.08
C PHE A 15 -8.26 2.04 -31.68
N ALA A 16 -9.34 2.13 -30.91
CA ALA A 16 -9.32 2.62 -29.54
C ALA A 16 -8.93 1.51 -28.54
N ASN A 17 -7.68 1.05 -28.59
CA ASN A 17 -7.13 0.14 -27.58
C ASN A 17 -6.86 0.90 -26.27
N SER A 18 -7.79 0.80 -25.31
CA SER A 18 -7.58 1.31 -23.95
C SER A 18 -6.78 0.29 -23.13
N ALA A 19 -5.45 0.45 -23.05
CA ALA A 19 -4.59 -0.39 -22.22
C ALA A 19 -4.73 0.01 -20.74
N ILE A 20 -5.49 -0.76 -19.96
CA ILE A 20 -5.60 -0.59 -18.51
C ILE A 20 -4.45 -1.37 -17.85
N GLY A 21 -3.33 -0.69 -17.61
CA GLY A 21 -2.17 -1.28 -16.93
C GLY A 21 -2.28 -1.20 -15.41
N GLN A 22 -1.84 -2.26 -14.70
CA GLN A 22 -1.72 -2.23 -13.24
C GLN A 22 -0.61 -1.26 -12.82
N THR A 23 -0.92 -0.32 -11.92
CA THR A 23 0.07 0.59 -11.32
C THR A 23 0.78 -0.08 -10.15
N VAL A 24 2.11 -0.01 -10.18
CA VAL A 24 3.00 -0.50 -9.12
C VAL A 24 3.96 0.60 -8.70
N TYR A 25 4.60 0.41 -7.55
CA TYR A 25 5.42 1.44 -6.93
C TYR A 25 6.83 0.93 -6.67
N THR A 26 7.82 1.76 -6.93
CA THR A 26 9.23 1.48 -6.63
C THR A 26 9.79 2.55 -5.70
N THR A 27 10.89 2.23 -5.01
CA THR A 27 11.65 3.19 -4.21
C THR A 27 12.77 3.83 -5.04
N LYS A 28 13.34 4.94 -4.59
CA LYS A 28 14.38 5.69 -5.34
C LYS A 28 15.62 4.85 -5.68
N THR A 29 15.96 3.89 -4.82
CA THR A 29 17.17 3.05 -4.92
C THR A 29 16.85 1.56 -5.04
N GLY A 30 15.57 1.19 -5.14
CA GLY A 30 15.16 -0.21 -5.03
C GLY A 30 15.13 -0.93 -6.36
N GLU A 31 15.53 -2.20 -6.34
CA GLU A 31 15.40 -3.15 -7.44
C GLU A 31 14.05 -3.88 -7.43
N LYS A 32 13.12 -3.45 -6.58
CA LYS A 32 11.85 -4.14 -6.34
C LYS A 32 10.64 -3.24 -6.56
N TYR A 33 9.57 -3.84 -7.06
CA TYR A 33 8.27 -3.21 -7.14
C TYR A 33 7.34 -3.67 -6.01
N HIS A 34 6.44 -2.79 -5.62
CA HIS A 34 5.66 -2.82 -4.40
C HIS A 34 4.20 -2.40 -4.66
N ILE A 35 3.28 -2.78 -3.77
CA ILE A 35 1.93 -2.21 -3.71
C ILE A 35 1.93 -0.84 -3.05
N SER A 36 0.87 -0.05 -3.24
CA SER A 36 0.75 1.34 -2.74
C SER A 36 1.03 1.52 -1.24
N ASN A 37 0.67 0.52 -0.43
CA ASN A 37 0.77 0.55 1.03
C ASN A 37 1.96 -0.26 1.59
N CYS A 38 3.00 -0.51 0.80
CA CYS A 38 4.14 -1.28 1.31
C CYS A 38 5.00 -0.43 2.27
N ARG A 39 5.41 -1.01 3.41
CA ARG A 39 6.16 -0.31 4.48
C ARG A 39 7.45 0.37 4.00
N TYR A 40 8.07 -0.13 2.93
CA TYR A 40 9.30 0.41 2.36
C TYR A 40 9.11 1.68 1.51
N LEU A 41 7.88 2.00 1.12
CA LEU A 41 7.55 3.20 0.32
C LEU A 41 7.34 4.47 1.17
N LYS A 42 7.61 4.42 2.48
CA LYS A 42 7.35 5.53 3.41
C LYS A 42 8.06 6.83 3.02
N TYR A 43 9.27 6.72 2.46
CA TYR A 43 10.14 7.87 2.18
C TYR A 43 10.29 8.18 0.69
N SER A 44 10.06 7.19 -0.18
CA SER A 44 10.13 7.38 -1.62
C SER A 44 9.12 6.46 -2.29
N LYS A 45 8.35 7.01 -3.22
CA LYS A 45 7.29 6.32 -3.95
C LYS A 45 7.30 6.84 -5.38
N LYS A 46 7.71 6.00 -6.32
CA LYS A 46 7.68 6.29 -7.76
C LYS A 46 6.73 5.32 -8.45
N GLU A 47 5.84 5.86 -9.28
CA GLU A 47 4.81 5.08 -9.95
C GLU A 47 5.32 4.55 -11.27
N TYR A 48 5.03 3.28 -11.55
CA TYR A 48 5.34 2.60 -12.80
C TYR A 48 4.14 1.74 -13.20
N THR A 49 4.01 1.44 -14.50
CA THR A 49 3.16 0.34 -14.93
C THR A 49 3.88 -0.98 -14.63
N LEU A 50 3.12 -2.03 -14.33
CA LEU A 50 3.68 -3.36 -14.07
C LEU A 50 4.62 -3.81 -15.18
N GLU A 51 4.20 -3.66 -16.43
CA GLU A 51 5.00 -3.99 -17.62
C GLU A 51 6.32 -3.24 -17.67
N LYS A 52 6.29 -1.91 -17.43
CA LYS A 52 7.52 -1.10 -17.39
C LYS A 52 8.42 -1.53 -16.24
N ALA A 53 7.86 -1.87 -15.09
CA ALA A 53 8.65 -2.31 -13.95
C ALA A 53 9.39 -3.64 -14.25
N LEU A 54 8.71 -4.58 -14.90
CA LEU A 54 9.29 -5.85 -15.34
C LEU A 54 10.33 -5.64 -16.45
N ALA A 55 10.05 -4.77 -17.41
CA ALA A 55 10.99 -4.41 -18.48
C ALA A 55 12.27 -3.76 -17.95
N LEU A 56 12.18 -3.02 -16.83
CA LEU A 56 13.33 -2.44 -16.13
C LEU A 56 14.06 -3.44 -15.23
N GLY A 57 13.62 -4.70 -15.16
CA GLY A 57 14.26 -5.75 -14.36
C GLY A 57 13.89 -5.72 -12.87
N PHE A 58 12.87 -4.97 -12.47
CA PHE A 58 12.45 -4.94 -11.07
C PHE A 58 11.78 -6.25 -10.67
N SER A 59 12.14 -6.76 -9.49
CA SER A 59 11.56 -7.98 -8.93
C SER A 59 10.41 -7.68 -7.95
N ALA A 60 9.52 -8.66 -7.75
CA ALA A 60 8.40 -8.49 -6.82
C ALA A 60 8.91 -8.39 -5.38
N CYS A 61 8.34 -7.47 -4.59
CA CYS A 61 8.64 -7.43 -3.16
C CYS A 61 8.14 -8.70 -2.45
N SER A 62 9.03 -9.39 -1.75
CA SER A 62 8.72 -10.61 -0.97
C SER A 62 7.74 -10.39 0.17
N VAL A 63 7.68 -9.16 0.70
CA VAL A 63 6.77 -8.78 1.79
C VAL A 63 5.38 -8.46 1.26
N CYS A 64 5.28 -7.62 0.24
CA CYS A 64 3.98 -7.20 -0.29
C CYS A 64 3.40 -8.16 -1.36
N LYS A 65 4.19 -9.11 -1.90
CA LYS A 65 3.79 -10.14 -2.88
C LYS A 65 2.82 -9.65 -3.98
N PRO A 66 3.15 -8.56 -4.69
CA PRO A 66 2.31 -8.06 -5.78
C PRO A 66 2.18 -9.11 -6.89
N GLY A 67 0.96 -9.38 -7.35
CA GLY A 67 0.67 -10.34 -8.43
C GLY A 67 0.02 -11.67 -8.01
N LYS A 68 0.01 -12.03 -6.72
CA LYS A 68 -0.76 -13.18 -6.21
C LYS A 68 -2.13 -12.74 -5.69
N GLY A 69 -3.04 -12.43 -6.60
CA GLY A 69 -4.49 -12.37 -6.31
C GLY A 69 -4.95 -11.46 -5.17
N THR A 70 -4.46 -10.23 -5.08
CA THR A 70 -5.10 -9.20 -4.23
C THR A 70 -5.58 -8.03 -5.09
N THR A 71 -6.69 -8.28 -5.80
CA THR A 71 -7.57 -7.22 -6.28
C THR A 71 -8.20 -6.53 -5.06
N THR A 72 -7.54 -5.51 -4.52
CA THR A 72 -8.21 -4.52 -3.66
C THR A 72 -8.58 -3.31 -4.51
N ALA A 73 -9.39 -3.54 -5.55
CA ALA A 73 -10.32 -2.52 -6.00
C ALA A 73 -11.36 -2.40 -4.88
N ASN A 74 -11.56 -1.18 -4.37
CA ASN A 74 -12.37 -0.84 -3.18
C ASN A 74 -11.69 -1.03 -1.82
N ALA A 75 -10.52 -0.41 -1.63
CA ALA A 75 -10.24 0.26 -0.36
C ALA A 75 -10.73 1.72 -0.47
N ILE A 76 -12.05 1.89 -0.50
CA ILE A 76 -12.68 3.16 -0.15
C ILE A 76 -12.23 3.43 1.29
N SER A 77 -11.33 4.39 1.43
CA SER A 77 -11.24 5.33 2.55
C SER A 77 -11.69 4.80 3.91
N ASN A 78 -11.12 3.70 4.37
CA ASN A 78 -10.88 3.55 5.80
C ASN A 78 -9.39 3.62 6.00
N LYS A 79 -8.94 4.87 6.11
CA LYS A 79 -7.76 5.28 6.84
C LYS A 79 -7.79 4.54 8.18
N LYS A 80 -7.26 3.30 8.21
CA LYS A 80 -6.68 2.72 9.42
C LYS A 80 -5.46 3.56 9.67
N GLN A 81 -5.76 4.71 10.25
CA GLN A 81 -4.84 5.68 10.77
C GLN A 81 -3.94 4.87 11.68
N THR A 82 -2.74 4.57 11.18
CA THR A 82 -1.59 4.35 12.04
C THR A 82 -1.29 5.72 12.61
N SER A 83 -2.21 6.20 13.43
CA SER A 83 -1.98 7.29 14.33
C SER A 83 -1.00 6.74 15.34
N THR A 84 0.14 7.40 15.46
CA THR A 84 0.63 7.80 16.76
C THR A 84 -0.53 8.46 17.52
N VAL A 85 -1.51 7.67 18.00
CA VAL A 85 -2.46 8.12 19.03
C VAL A 85 -1.61 8.14 20.28
N LYS A 86 -0.91 9.24 20.49
CA LYS A 86 -0.52 9.62 21.84
C LYS A 86 -1.84 9.71 22.59
N SER A 87 -2.17 8.71 23.40
CA SER A 87 -3.46 8.68 24.08
C SER A 87 -3.58 9.99 24.87
N THR A 88 -4.62 10.75 24.58
CA THR A 88 -4.87 12.04 25.24
C THR A 88 -5.08 11.79 26.74
N THR A 89 -5.66 10.65 27.09
CA THR A 89 -5.86 10.17 28.46
C THR A 89 -4.89 9.03 28.78
N ALA A 90 -4.16 9.14 29.89
CA ALA A 90 -3.27 8.09 30.37
C ALA A 90 -4.11 6.95 30.97
N LEU A 91 -3.97 5.73 30.42
CA LEU A 91 -4.68 4.53 30.89
C LEU A 91 -3.82 3.78 31.91
N GLN A 92 -4.43 3.03 32.83
CA GLN A 92 -3.68 2.22 33.79
C GLN A 92 -2.99 1.03 33.11
N CYS A 93 -1.72 0.80 33.47
CA CYS A 93 -0.92 -0.30 32.97
C CYS A 93 -1.54 -1.68 33.28
N ILE A 94 -1.55 -2.58 32.29
CA ILE A 94 -2.10 -3.94 32.43
C ILE A 94 -1.12 -4.96 33.04
N GLY A 95 0.17 -4.60 33.20
CA GLY A 95 1.21 -5.47 33.75
C GLY A 95 0.99 -5.86 35.22
N LYS A 96 1.61 -6.97 35.64
CA LYS A 96 1.64 -7.46 37.03
C LYS A 96 3.05 -7.37 37.60
N THR A 97 3.20 -6.99 38.87
CA THR A 97 4.49 -6.98 39.57
C THR A 97 5.00 -8.40 39.83
N LYS A 98 6.26 -8.55 40.24
CA LYS A 98 6.83 -9.85 40.66
C LYS A 98 6.02 -10.52 41.78
N SER A 99 5.36 -9.73 42.63
CA SER A 99 4.45 -10.17 43.68
C SER A 99 3.00 -10.45 43.20
N GLY A 100 2.75 -10.43 41.88
CA GLY A 100 1.45 -10.76 41.27
C GLY A 100 0.40 -9.64 41.30
N LYS A 101 0.65 -8.54 42.01
CA LYS A 101 -0.29 -7.40 42.11
C LYS A 101 -0.33 -6.60 40.80
N ARG A 102 -1.49 -6.04 40.46
CA ARG A 102 -1.66 -5.21 39.25
C ARG A 102 -0.83 -3.93 39.34
N CYS A 103 -0.16 -3.58 38.25
CA CYS A 103 0.62 -2.35 38.15
C CYS A 103 -0.29 -1.11 38.26
N LYS A 104 0.10 -0.15 39.11
CA LYS A 104 -0.66 1.09 39.33
C LYS A 104 -0.24 2.24 38.42
N ARG A 105 0.84 2.09 37.65
CA ARG A 105 1.37 3.15 36.78
C ARG A 105 0.41 3.40 35.60
N GLN A 106 0.25 4.65 35.21
CA GLN A 106 -0.45 5.02 33.98
C GLN A 106 0.51 5.05 32.79
N THR A 107 -0.02 4.81 31.59
CA THR A 107 0.73 4.78 30.34
C THR A 107 -0.12 5.31 29.20
N LYS A 108 0.55 5.97 28.26
CA LYS A 108 -0.04 6.43 26.99
C LYS A 108 0.35 5.52 25.82
N ASN A 109 1.01 4.40 26.11
CA ASN A 109 1.50 3.46 25.12
C ASN A 109 0.34 2.67 24.51
N ALA A 110 0.43 2.41 23.21
CA ALA A 110 -0.58 1.64 22.47
C ALA A 110 -0.77 0.20 23.03
N ASN A 111 0.26 -0.37 23.64
CA ASN A 111 0.21 -1.70 24.26
C ASN A 111 -0.34 -1.71 25.70
N GLN A 112 -0.74 -0.55 26.24
CA GLN A 112 -1.21 -0.39 27.63
C GLN A 112 -0.24 -0.95 28.69
N ARG A 113 1.07 -1.02 28.39
CA ARG A 113 2.12 -1.38 29.34
C ARG A 113 3.02 -0.18 29.63
N CYS A 114 3.43 -0.04 30.88
CA CYS A 114 4.45 0.93 31.28
C CYS A 114 5.85 0.35 31.02
N TYR A 115 6.88 1.18 31.07
CA TYR A 115 8.27 0.80 30.77
C TYR A 115 8.88 -0.29 31.69
N GLN A 116 8.15 -0.76 32.69
CA GLN A 116 8.57 -1.83 33.60
C GLN A 116 8.05 -3.21 33.21
N HIS A 117 7.22 -3.32 32.16
CA HIS A 117 6.53 -4.54 31.73
C HIS A 117 6.46 -4.64 30.20
#